data_AF-D9PW83-F1
#
_entry.id   AF-D9PW83-F1
#
_cell.length_a   1.000
_cell.length_b   1.000
_cell.length_c   1.000
_cell.angle_alpha   90.00
_cell.angle_beta   90.00
_cell.angle_gamma   90.00
#
_symmetry.space_group_name_H-M   'P 1'
#
loop_
_entity.id
_entity.type
_entity.pdbx_description
1 polymer ?
#
loop_
_entity_poly.entity_id
_entity_poly.type
_entity_poly.pdbx_seq_one_letter_code
_entity_poly.pdbx_strand_id
1 'polypeptide(L)'
;MGEFKLEVLKTMGTLITTAFGLIAALAWNEAIKALITQFFKAGNELTGLFVYALIVTILAVIATILIARSLAHYGIELPEE
;
A
#
# COMPACT_ATOMS: atom_id res chain seq x y z
N MET A 1 -17.45 -13.53 28.92
CA MET A 1 -16.39 -12.51 29.05
C MET A 1 -15.25 -12.69 28.03
N GLY A 2 -14.88 -13.93 27.64
CA GLY A 2 -13.79 -14.18 26.68
C GLY A 2 -14.10 -13.77 25.23
N GLU A 3 -15.28 -14.12 24.72
CA GLU A 3 -15.69 -13.81 23.33
C GLU A 3 -15.76 -12.31 23.06
N PHE A 4 -16.34 -11.54 23.99
CA PHE A 4 -16.39 -10.08 23.87
C PHE A 4 -14.99 -9.45 23.79
N LYS A 5 -14.04 -9.91 24.62
CA LYS A 5 -12.66 -9.40 24.58
C LYS A 5 -11.96 -9.75 23.25
N LEU A 6 -12.21 -10.94 22.71
CA LEU A 6 -11.68 -11.36 21.42
C LEU A 6 -12.22 -10.46 20.29
N GLU A 7 -13.52 -10.17 20.30
CA GLU A 7 -14.15 -9.32 19.28
C GLU A 7 -13.64 -7.88 19.32
N VAL A 8 -13.44 -7.34 20.52
CA VAL A 8 -12.82 -6.02 20.71
C VAL A 8 -11.39 -6.02 20.17
N LEU A 9 -10.58 -7.04 20.47
CA LEU A 9 -9.21 -7.14 19.97
C LEU A 9 -9.14 -7.26 18.45
N LYS A 10 -10.02 -8.07 17.83
CA LYS A 10 -10.14 -8.16 16.36
C LYS A 10 -10.47 -6.81 15.75
N THR A 11 -11.51 -6.15 16.27
CA THR A 11 -11.95 -4.85 15.76
C THR A 11 -10.86 -3.78 15.90
N MET A 12 -10.22 -3.70 17.06
CA MET A 12 -9.11 -2.77 17.29
C MET A 12 -7.93 -3.07 16.36
N GLY A 13 -7.59 -4.35 16.18
CA GLY A 13 -6.56 -4.78 15.24
C GLY A 13 -6.85 -4.26 13.83
N THR A 14 -8.05 -4.54 13.30
CA THR A 14 -8.47 -4.07 11.98
C THR A 14 -8.42 -2.55 11.86
N LEU A 15 -8.94 -1.81 12.85
CA LEU A 15 -8.93 -0.35 12.83
C LEU A 15 -7.51 0.22 12.81
N ILE A 16 -6.62 -0.31 13.67
CA ILE A 16 -5.22 0.10 13.74
C ILE A 16 -4.51 -0.21 12.43
N THR A 17 -4.59 -1.44 11.93
CA THR A 17 -3.91 -1.83 10.68
C THR A 17 -4.44 -1.04 9.48
N THR A 18 -5.74 -0.74 9.44
CA THR A 18 -6.33 0.07 8.37
C THR A 18 -5.85 1.52 8.44
N ALA A 19 -5.87 2.13 9.63
CA ALA A 19 -5.40 3.50 9.82
C ALA A 19 -3.91 3.65 9.49
N PHE A 20 -3.06 2.73 9.95
CA PHE A 20 -1.64 2.72 9.60
C PHE A 20 -1.39 2.40 8.13
N GLY A 21 -2.19 1.52 7.52
CA GLY A 21 -2.15 1.27 6.08
C GLY A 21 -2.42 2.53 5.27
N LEU A 22 -3.42 3.33 5.66
CA LEU A 22 -3.71 4.63 5.05
C LEU A 22 -2.55 5.63 5.22
N ILE A 23 -2.03 5.76 6.45
CA ILE A 23 -0.90 6.66 6.72
C ILE A 23 0.32 6.25 5.89
N ALA A 24 0.63 4.95 5.81
CA ALA A 24 1.73 4.43 5.02
C ALA A 24 1.54 4.74 3.52
N ALA A 25 0.34 4.53 2.97
CA ALA A 25 0.03 4.84 1.58
C ALA A 25 0.24 6.33 1.27
N LEU A 26 -0.22 7.22 2.16
CA LEU A 26 -0.04 8.67 2.00
C LEU A 26 1.43 9.06 2.10
N ALA A 27 2.18 8.51 3.07
CA ALA A 27 3.59 8.80 3.26
C ALA A 27 4.45 8.38 2.06
N TRP A 28 4.19 7.20 1.48
CA TRP A 28 4.89 6.75 0.27
C TRP A 28 4.59 7.63 -0.94
N ASN A 29 3.33 8.04 -1.14
CA ASN A 29 2.97 8.98 -2.20
C ASN A 29 3.76 10.31 -2.08
N GLU A 30 3.81 10.89 -0.88
CA GLU A 30 4.55 12.15 -0.68
C GLU A 30 6.07 11.97 -0.80
N ALA A 31 6.63 10.86 -0.31
CA ALA A 31 8.05 10.56 -0.45
C ALA A 31 8.48 10.45 -1.92
N ILE A 32 7.69 9.76 -2.76
CA ILE A 32 7.99 9.62 -4.20
C ILE A 32 7.92 11.01 -4.89
N LYS A 33 6.91 11.82 -4.58
CA LYS A 33 6.80 13.19 -5.14
C LYS A 33 7.98 14.07 -4.75
N ALA A 34 8.39 14.03 -3.48
CA ALA A 34 9.52 14.79 -2.98
C ALA A 34 10.83 14.35 -3.66
N LEU A 35 11.03 13.03 -3.81
CA LEU A 35 12.17 12.46 -4.54
C LEU A 35 12.20 12.97 -5.99
N ILE A 36 11.07 12.90 -6.70
CA ILE A 36 11.00 13.35 -8.09
C ILE A 36 11.29 14.85 -8.18
N THR A 37 10.72 15.66 -7.30
CA THR A 37 10.98 17.11 -7.26
C THR A 37 12.46 17.41 -7.01
N GLN A 38 13.14 16.60 -6.19
CA GLN A 38 14.56 16.76 -5.93
C GLN A 38 15.43 16.47 -7.17
N PHE A 39 15.05 15.49 -8.00
CA PHE A 39 15.85 15.07 -9.16
C PHE A 39 15.44 15.71 -10.48
N PHE A 40 14.19 16.19 -10.63
CA PHE A 40 13.67 16.81 -11.84
C PHE A 40 13.43 18.31 -11.62
N LYS A 41 14.15 19.16 -12.34
CA LYS A 41 14.03 20.63 -12.24
C LYS A 41 12.72 21.16 -12.87
N ALA A 42 12.30 22.34 -12.40
CA ALA A 42 11.21 23.12 -12.98
C ALA A 42 11.48 23.37 -14.49
N GLY A 43 10.63 22.81 -15.34
CA GLY A 43 10.82 22.74 -16.81
C GLY A 43 10.61 21.35 -17.38
N ASN A 44 10.62 20.30 -16.56
CA ASN A 44 10.35 18.92 -16.98
C ASN A 44 9.19 18.24 -16.23
N GLU A 45 8.14 19.02 -15.91
CA GLU A 45 7.01 18.58 -15.09
C GLU A 45 6.30 17.35 -15.66
N LEU A 46 6.14 17.29 -16.99
CA LEU A 46 5.51 16.15 -17.66
C LEU A 46 6.32 14.85 -17.47
N THR A 47 7.64 14.89 -17.65
CA THR A 47 8.47 13.70 -17.40
C THR A 47 8.48 13.32 -15.92
N GLY A 48 8.46 14.28 -15.00
CA GLY A 48 8.31 14.00 -13.57
C GLY A 48 7.01 13.24 -13.25
N LEU A 49 5.89 13.62 -13.88
CA LEU A 49 4.61 12.92 -13.74
C LEU A 49 4.63 11.52 -14.34
N PHE A 50 5.26 11.32 -15.51
CA PHE A 50 5.43 9.99 -16.10
C PHE A 50 6.29 9.07 -15.23
N VAL A 51 7.37 9.60 -14.63
CA VAL A 51 8.24 8.86 -13.71
C VAL A 51 7.46 8.49 -12.44
N TYR A 52 6.69 9.42 -11.88
CA TYR A 52 5.82 9.16 -10.74
C TYR A 52 4.84 8.01 -11.03
N ALA A 53 4.11 8.10 -12.14
CA ALA A 53 3.15 7.09 -12.55
C ALA A 53 3.80 5.71 -12.70
N LEU A 54 4.95 5.64 -13.38
CA LEU A 54 5.69 4.40 -13.58
C LEU A 54 6.12 3.76 -12.25
N ILE A 55 6.69 4.55 -11.34
CA ILE A 55 7.15 4.07 -10.03
C ILE A 55 5.95 3.52 -9.22
N VAL A 56 4.86 4.28 -9.15
CA VAL A 56 3.66 3.85 -8.39
C VAL A 56 3.06 2.58 -8.99
N THR A 57 2.99 2.46 -10.32
CA THR A 57 2.51 1.23 -10.97
C THR A 57 3.39 0.03 -10.68
N ILE A 58 4.73 0.18 -10.75
CA ILE A 58 5.65 -0.91 -10.43
C ILE A 58 5.48 -1.36 -8.98
N LEU A 59 5.40 -0.41 -8.04
CA LEU A 59 5.19 -0.72 -6.61
C LEU A 59 3.84 -1.42 -6.38
N ALA A 60 2.78 -0.97 -7.03
CA ALA A 60 1.46 -1.60 -6.94
C ALA A 60 1.50 -3.04 -7.45
N VAL A 61 2.09 -3.29 -8.62
CA VAL A 61 2.22 -4.64 -9.20
C VAL A 61 3.05 -5.55 -8.28
N ILE A 62 4.18 -5.07 -7.76
CA ILE A 62 5.01 -5.83 -6.82
C ILE A 62 4.21 -6.19 -5.57
N ALA A 63 3.51 -5.21 -4.96
CA ALA A 63 2.69 -5.44 -3.77
C ALA A 63 1.60 -6.48 -4.05
N THR A 64 0.88 -6.36 -5.18
CA THR A 64 -0.16 -7.33 -5.58
C THR A 64 0.42 -8.74 -5.75
N ILE A 65 1.57 -8.88 -6.42
CA ILE A 65 2.23 -10.19 -6.61
C ILE A 65 2.67 -10.78 -5.27
N LEU A 66 3.24 -9.97 -4.37
CA LEU A 66 3.67 -10.44 -3.05
C LEU A 66 2.48 -10.91 -2.20
N ILE A 67 1.38 -10.18 -2.21
CA ILE A 67 0.14 -10.57 -1.53
C ILE A 67 -0.42 -11.86 -2.14
N ALA A 68 -0.54 -11.95 -3.46
CA ALA A 68 -1.04 -13.14 -4.14
C ALA A 68 -0.18 -14.38 -3.86
N ARG A 69 1.15 -14.23 -3.87
CA ARG A 69 2.07 -15.32 -3.52
C ARG A 69 1.96 -15.74 -2.06
N SER A 70 1.81 -14.78 -1.14
CA SER A 70 1.62 -15.06 0.29
C SER A 70 0.36 -15.90 0.50
N LEU A 71 -0.76 -15.51 -0.09
CA LEU A 71 -2.03 -16.25 0.01
C LEU A 71 -1.93 -17.66 -0.56
N ALA A 72 -1.34 -17.82 -1.76
CA ALA A 72 -1.11 -19.13 -2.37
C ALA A 72 -0.24 -20.05 -1.50
N HIS A 73 0.75 -19.50 -0.79
CA HIS A 73 1.60 -20.27 0.11
C HIS A 73 0.83 -20.86 1.30
N TYR A 74 -0.20 -20.18 1.78
CA TYR A 74 -1.06 -20.66 2.87
C TYR A 74 -2.23 -21.54 2.40
N GLY A 75 -2.31 -21.86 1.10
CA GLY A 75 -3.42 -22.63 0.53
C GLY A 75 -4.76 -21.89 0.64
N ILE A 76 -4.74 -20.56 0.78
CA ILE A 76 -5.92 -19.72 0.87
C ILE A 76 -6.31 -19.37 -0.56
N GLU A 77 -7.30 -20.08 -1.09
CA GLU A 77 -7.98 -19.68 -2.32
C GLU A 77 -8.75 -18.39 -2.04
N LEU A 78 -8.57 -17.39 -2.89
CA LEU A 78 -9.39 -16.20 -2.83
C LEU A 78 -10.84 -16.63 -3.08
N PRO A 79 -11.80 -16.18 -2.25
CA PRO A 79 -13.21 -16.43 -2.55
C PRO A 79 -13.49 -15.95 -3.97
N GLU A 80 -13.98 -16.85 -4.82
CA GLU A 80 -14.49 -16.50 -6.15
C GLU A 80 -15.79 -15.72 -5.92
N GLU A 81 -15.67 -14.40 -5.77
CA GLU A 81 -16.82 -13.47 -5.81
C GLU A 81 -17.20 -13.14 -7.26
#